data_AF-A0A8R1V3A6-F1
#
_entry.id   AF-A0A8R1V3A6-F1
#
_cell.length_a   1.000
_cell.length_b   1.000
_cell.length_c   1.000
_cell.angle_alpha   90.00
_cell.angle_beta   90.00
_cell.angle_gamma   90.00
#
_symmetry.space_group_name_H-M   'P 1'
#
loop_
_entity.id
_entity.type
_entity.pdbx_description
1 polymer ?
#
loop_
_entity_poly.entity_id
_entity_poly.type
_entity_poly.pdbx_seq_one_letter_code
_entity_poly.pdbx_strand_id
1 'polypeptide(L)'
;MDFFRMGDSEVAPFIAFLASMNREERGRLISDPSFCLFLFRLFSPSTQSLILSLIWDSTQLIRIDERIEPDISCVTLLEQLDIVLQNGVNNTKILNPIFRRGYLSGALEGSHRSSRFVPINSEKDIDKKKKKDKDVVKKSNERWECLLRFLALPSESTVQNVSSTTRDVLNHAGFTSGHGTDIEITSKGFQFLLLSPVKQIWSYMIELLKMETREGRSVKELLDVLLRMALCIHSEPENKKYEVDNSWTERQCNFVTHLRELGLIFIRKRKDGFFYLTPNLANLCLANHDDSLTKKSGSIIVETNFRVYAYTSSSLQLAILSSFTCMTYRFHDMSVGILTRDSVRKALQVGITANQIISFLKTNCHPESLSTSLPIPITVSDQIRLWEDERKRLIYQEAALYSSFESEKVSWIKYICII
;
A
#
# COMPACT_ATOMS: atom_id res chain seq x y z
N MET A 1 -9.18 9.99 -14.60
CA MET A 1 -9.06 11.44 -14.45
C MET A 1 -9.36 11.78 -13.00
N ASP A 2 -8.37 12.34 -12.33
CA ASP A 2 -8.37 13.09 -11.07
C ASP A 2 -9.13 12.54 -9.85
N PHE A 3 -8.54 11.53 -9.21
CA PHE A 3 -8.93 11.05 -7.86
C PHE A 3 -7.98 11.52 -6.73
N PHE A 4 -7.16 12.55 -6.98
CA PHE A 4 -6.12 13.01 -6.06
C PHE A 4 -6.40 14.40 -5.48
N ARG A 5 -7.51 14.59 -4.78
CA ARG A 5 -7.67 15.71 -3.83
C ARG A 5 -8.59 15.32 -2.68
N MET A 6 -8.02 14.63 -1.70
CA MET A 6 -8.40 14.74 -0.30
C MET A 6 -7.12 14.61 0.51
N GLY A 7 -6.90 15.52 1.45
CA GLY A 7 -5.97 15.24 2.55
C GLY A 7 -6.37 13.90 3.17
N ASP A 8 -5.37 13.03 3.40
CA ASP A 8 -5.46 11.60 3.82
C ASP A 8 -5.14 10.60 2.68
N SER A 9 -3.95 10.76 2.10
CA SER A 9 -3.47 10.05 0.89
C SER A 9 -3.23 8.54 1.04
N GLU A 10 -3.11 7.99 2.26
CA GLU A 10 -2.60 6.62 2.45
C GLU A 10 -3.69 5.54 2.39
N VAL A 11 -4.90 5.87 2.80
CA VAL A 11 -6.02 4.91 2.93
C VAL A 11 -7.07 5.04 1.82
N ALA A 12 -7.02 6.13 1.03
CA ALA A 12 -7.89 6.33 -0.13
C ALA A 12 -7.97 5.13 -1.09
N PRO A 13 -6.89 4.37 -1.39
CA PRO A 13 -6.98 3.18 -2.23
C PRO A 13 -7.85 2.08 -1.65
N PHE A 14 -7.88 1.93 -0.32
CA PHE A 14 -8.70 0.93 0.37
C PHE A 14 -10.18 1.31 0.32
N ILE A 15 -10.50 2.59 0.51
CA ILE A 15 -11.88 3.10 0.37
C ILE A 15 -12.38 2.92 -1.07
N ALA A 16 -11.53 3.22 -2.06
CA ALA A 16 -11.85 2.99 -3.47
C ALA A 16 -12.10 1.50 -3.77
N PHE A 17 -11.33 0.60 -3.15
CA PHE A 17 -11.57 -0.83 -3.26
C PHE A 17 -12.95 -1.23 -2.70
N LEU A 18 -13.31 -0.75 -1.50
CA LEU A 18 -14.64 -1.00 -0.91
C LEU A 18 -15.79 -0.43 -1.76
N ALA A 19 -15.56 0.71 -2.43
CA ALA A 19 -16.51 1.28 -3.38
C ALA A 19 -16.71 0.41 -4.63
N SER A 20 -15.64 -0.26 -5.09
CA SER A 20 -15.68 -1.16 -6.26
C SER A 20 -16.31 -2.53 -5.98
N MET A 21 -16.54 -2.89 -4.72
CA MET A 21 -17.16 -4.17 -4.35
C MET A 21 -18.65 -4.23 -4.68
N ASN A 22 -19.17 -5.45 -4.82
CA ASN A 22 -20.60 -5.70 -5.04
C ASN A 22 -21.46 -5.16 -3.89
N ARG A 23 -22.60 -4.57 -4.23
CA ARG A 23 -23.54 -3.95 -3.28
C ARG A 23 -24.03 -4.92 -2.19
N GLU A 24 -24.27 -6.17 -2.55
CA GLU A 24 -24.73 -7.19 -1.59
C GLU A 24 -23.65 -7.56 -0.56
N GLU A 25 -22.40 -7.73 -1.01
CA GLU A 25 -21.27 -8.02 -0.14
C GLU A 25 -20.97 -6.83 0.78
N ARG A 26 -21.02 -5.62 0.23
CA ARG A 26 -20.89 -4.38 0.99
C ARG A 26 -22.00 -4.23 2.02
N GLY A 27 -23.24 -4.54 1.68
CA GLY A 27 -24.36 -4.56 2.64
C GLY A 27 -24.14 -5.54 3.80
N ARG A 28 -23.58 -6.72 3.51
CA ARG A 28 -23.20 -7.72 4.53
C ARG A 28 -21.99 -7.31 5.38
N LEU A 29 -21.13 -6.41 4.89
CA LEU A 29 -20.04 -5.82 5.66
C LEU A 29 -20.55 -4.70 6.56
N ILE A 30 -21.38 -3.82 6.02
CA ILE A 30 -22.03 -2.71 6.74
C ILE A 30 -22.96 -3.20 7.86
N SER A 31 -23.48 -4.43 7.79
CA SER A 31 -24.24 -5.01 8.90
C SER A 31 -23.37 -5.31 10.14
N ASP A 32 -22.05 -5.44 9.98
CA ASP A 32 -21.15 -5.75 11.09
C ASP A 32 -20.78 -4.48 11.88
N PRO A 33 -21.03 -4.43 13.21
CA PRO A 33 -20.63 -3.31 14.04
C PRO A 33 -19.13 -2.99 13.98
N SER A 34 -18.30 -4.03 13.85
CA SER A 34 -16.83 -3.92 13.83
C SER A 34 -16.36 -3.16 12.59
N PHE A 35 -16.95 -3.48 11.44
CA PHE A 35 -16.68 -2.83 10.17
C PHE A 35 -17.11 -1.36 10.19
N CYS A 36 -18.28 -1.06 10.75
CA CYS A 36 -18.79 0.32 10.84
C CYS A 36 -17.89 1.22 11.68
N LEU A 37 -17.41 0.74 12.82
CA LEU A 37 -16.48 1.49 13.68
C LEU A 37 -15.13 1.74 12.99
N PHE A 38 -14.59 0.72 12.33
CA PHE A 38 -13.34 0.86 11.60
C PHE A 38 -13.48 1.83 10.42
N LEU A 39 -14.54 1.67 9.62
CA LEU A 39 -14.80 2.53 8.46
C LEU A 39 -14.96 4.00 8.88
N PHE A 40 -15.67 4.25 9.99
CA PHE A 40 -15.78 5.60 10.55
C PHE A 40 -14.41 6.21 10.88
N ARG A 41 -13.48 5.43 11.43
CA ARG A 41 -12.12 5.89 11.76
C ARG A 41 -11.26 6.19 10.55
N LEU A 42 -11.48 5.49 9.43
CA LEU A 42 -10.72 5.70 8.21
C LEU A 42 -11.11 6.98 7.47
N PHE A 43 -12.27 7.55 7.76
CA PHE A 43 -12.72 8.78 7.12
C PHE A 43 -12.01 10.01 7.69
N SER A 44 -11.86 11.03 6.84
CA SER A 44 -11.32 12.32 7.26
C SER A 44 -12.15 12.96 8.38
N PRO A 45 -11.57 13.83 9.23
CA PRO A 45 -12.30 14.48 10.31
C PRO A 45 -13.57 15.21 9.86
N SER A 46 -13.53 15.81 8.66
CA SER A 46 -14.69 16.48 8.04
C SER A 46 -15.82 15.50 7.74
N THR A 47 -15.49 14.33 7.20
CA THR A 47 -16.46 13.27 6.89
C THR A 47 -17.03 12.64 8.17
N GLN A 48 -16.19 12.46 9.20
CA GLN A 48 -16.62 11.97 10.50
C GLN A 48 -17.64 12.91 11.16
N SER A 49 -17.37 14.22 11.15
CA SER A 49 -18.30 15.23 11.67
C SER A 49 -19.65 15.20 10.94
N LEU A 50 -19.63 15.04 9.61
CA LEU A 50 -20.84 14.92 8.81
C LEU A 50 -21.63 13.66 9.19
N ILE A 51 -20.98 12.50 9.26
CA ILE A 51 -21.63 11.24 9.67
C ILE A 51 -22.25 11.38 11.07
N LEU A 52 -21.53 11.97 12.04
CA LEU A 52 -22.05 12.17 13.39
C LEU A 52 -23.30 13.07 13.39
N SER A 53 -23.30 14.15 12.62
CA SER A 53 -24.48 15.02 12.50
C SER A 53 -25.69 14.26 11.95
N LEU A 54 -25.48 13.40 10.95
CA LEU A 54 -26.53 12.60 10.33
C LEU A 54 -27.06 11.46 11.21
N ILE A 55 -26.24 10.94 12.13
CA ILE A 55 -26.66 9.89 13.06
C ILE A 55 -27.68 10.44 14.07
N TRP A 56 -27.48 11.70 14.50
CA TRP A 56 -28.30 12.32 15.54
C TRP A 56 -29.52 13.06 14.98
N ASP A 57 -29.40 13.68 13.80
CA ASP A 57 -30.50 14.40 13.16
C ASP A 57 -30.98 13.67 11.89
N SER A 58 -31.99 12.80 12.03
CA SER A 58 -32.54 12.03 10.90
C SER A 58 -33.37 12.86 9.91
N THR A 59 -33.59 14.15 10.20
CA THR A 59 -34.56 14.98 9.47
C THR A 59 -33.97 16.12 8.64
N GLN A 60 -32.70 16.51 8.86
CA GLN A 60 -32.10 17.65 8.18
C GLN A 60 -31.03 17.22 7.16
N LEU A 61 -31.46 16.94 5.94
CA LEU A 61 -30.55 16.73 4.80
C LEU A 61 -30.61 17.82 3.74
N ILE A 62 -31.37 18.88 4.01
CA ILE A 62 -31.68 19.92 3.04
C ILE A 62 -30.63 21.06 3.05
N ARG A 63 -29.62 21.04 3.94
CA ARG A 63 -28.66 22.17 4.06
C ARG A 63 -27.19 21.78 4.09
N ILE A 64 -26.83 20.72 3.37
CA ILE A 64 -25.40 20.46 3.11
C ILE A 64 -24.81 21.57 2.21
N ASP A 65 -25.63 22.27 1.41
CA ASP A 65 -25.17 23.40 0.57
C ASP A 65 -24.88 24.71 1.34
N GLU A 66 -25.42 24.93 2.55
CA GLU A 66 -25.41 26.27 3.17
C GLU A 66 -24.51 26.43 4.40
N ARG A 67 -24.08 25.35 5.09
CA ARG A 67 -23.47 25.49 6.43
C ARG A 67 -21.98 25.18 6.56
N ILE A 68 -21.43 24.42 5.62
CA ILE A 68 -20.03 24.02 5.57
C ILE A 68 -19.81 23.88 4.07
N GLU A 69 -18.82 24.51 3.42
CA GLU A 69 -18.42 24.08 2.07
C GLU A 69 -18.03 22.61 2.19
N PRO A 70 -18.94 21.65 1.91
CA PRO A 70 -18.57 20.27 2.05
C PRO A 70 -17.74 20.02 0.80
N ASP A 71 -16.51 19.56 0.98
CA ASP A 71 -15.73 19.09 -0.16
C ASP A 71 -16.65 18.12 -0.92
N ILE A 72 -17.12 18.50 -2.13
CA ILE A 72 -18.19 17.78 -2.87
C ILE A 72 -17.80 16.31 -3.04
N SER A 73 -16.48 16.07 -3.04
CA SER A 73 -15.85 14.77 -3.02
C SER A 73 -16.19 13.89 -1.79
N CYS A 74 -16.48 14.43 -0.60
CA CYS A 74 -16.89 13.65 0.58
C CYS A 74 -18.25 13.00 0.36
N VAL A 75 -19.19 13.78 -0.16
CA VAL A 75 -20.57 13.35 -0.34
C VAL A 75 -20.65 12.30 -1.45
N THR A 76 -19.90 12.47 -2.53
CA THR A 76 -19.83 11.47 -3.62
C THR A 76 -19.19 10.17 -3.15
N LEU A 77 -18.16 10.22 -2.29
CA LEU A 77 -17.57 9.02 -1.68
C LEU A 77 -18.56 8.26 -0.79
N LEU A 78 -19.33 8.97 0.04
CA LEU A 78 -20.33 8.34 0.92
C LEU A 78 -21.50 7.70 0.14
N GLU A 79 -21.87 8.29 -1.01
CA GLU A 79 -22.84 7.70 -1.94
C GLU A 79 -22.28 6.44 -2.60
N GLN A 80 -21.01 6.47 -3.06
CA GLN A 80 -20.34 5.30 -3.64
C GLN A 80 -20.22 4.12 -2.67
N LEU A 81 -20.12 4.40 -1.37
CA LEU A 81 -20.04 3.38 -0.31
C LEU A 81 -21.41 2.89 0.20
N ASP A 82 -22.53 3.32 -0.39
CA ASP A 82 -23.90 3.03 0.08
C ASP A 82 -24.16 3.43 1.56
N ILE A 83 -23.39 4.38 2.09
CA ILE A 83 -23.60 4.90 3.45
C ILE A 83 -24.71 5.95 3.43
N VAL A 84 -24.80 6.73 2.35
CA VAL A 84 -25.85 7.71 2.10
C VAL A 84 -26.68 7.25 0.91
N LEU A 85 -28.01 7.19 1.09
CA LEU A 85 -28.97 6.77 0.09
C LEU A 85 -29.79 7.98 -0.38
N GLN A 86 -29.94 8.15 -1.69
CA GLN A 86 -30.85 9.14 -2.24
C GLN A 86 -32.29 8.65 -2.13
N ASN A 87 -33.15 9.43 -1.48
CA ASN A 87 -34.57 9.13 -1.38
C ASN A 87 -35.29 9.75 -2.59
N GLY A 88 -35.89 8.89 -3.43
CA GLY A 88 -36.40 9.25 -4.76
C GLY A 88 -37.57 10.23 -4.78
N VAL A 89 -38.14 10.61 -3.63
CA VAL A 89 -39.34 11.47 -3.56
C VAL A 89 -38.98 12.96 -3.43
N ASN A 90 -37.88 13.31 -2.73
CA ASN A 90 -37.55 14.72 -2.39
C ASN A 90 -36.08 15.10 -2.65
N ASN A 91 -35.29 14.29 -3.37
CA ASN A 91 -33.84 14.47 -3.52
C ASN A 91 -33.09 14.56 -2.16
N THR A 92 -33.67 13.98 -1.09
CA THR A 92 -33.12 14.00 0.26
C THR A 92 -32.17 12.82 0.45
N LYS A 93 -31.01 13.06 1.06
CA LYS A 93 -29.90 12.09 1.16
C LYS A 93 -29.84 11.36 2.50
N ILE A 94 -30.62 10.30 2.74
CA ILE A 94 -30.75 9.67 4.07
C ILE A 94 -29.56 8.77 4.40
N LEU A 95 -29.10 8.78 5.66
CA LEU A 95 -28.10 7.82 6.15
C LEU A 95 -28.67 6.40 6.14
N ASN A 96 -27.90 5.44 5.62
CA ASN A 96 -28.29 4.03 5.56
C ASN A 96 -28.66 3.51 6.96
N PRO A 97 -29.90 3.04 7.18
CA PRO A 97 -30.36 2.59 8.49
C PRO A 97 -29.61 1.35 9.00
N ILE A 98 -29.00 0.55 8.11
CA ILE A 98 -28.17 -0.59 8.48
C ILE A 98 -26.86 -0.08 9.08
N PHE A 99 -26.20 0.86 8.40
CA PHE A 99 -24.97 1.49 8.87
C PHE A 99 -25.19 2.22 10.20
N ARG A 100 -26.27 2.99 10.32
CA ARG A 100 -26.62 3.70 11.56
C ARG A 100 -26.76 2.76 12.75
N ARG A 101 -27.46 1.63 12.58
CA ARG A 101 -27.61 0.62 13.64
C ARG A 101 -26.29 -0.06 13.97
N GLY A 102 -25.51 -0.45 12.95
CA GLY A 102 -24.21 -1.09 13.14
C GLY A 102 -23.22 -0.19 13.89
N TYR A 103 -23.12 1.08 13.50
CA TYR A 103 -22.28 2.07 14.17
C TYR A 103 -22.73 2.33 15.61
N LEU A 104 -24.02 2.55 15.85
CA LEU A 104 -24.54 2.77 17.21
C LEU A 104 -24.31 1.55 18.11
N SER A 105 -24.55 0.34 17.61
CA SER A 105 -24.28 -0.90 18.36
C SER A 105 -22.80 -1.01 18.74
N GLY A 106 -21.89 -0.77 17.79
CA GLY A 106 -20.46 -0.81 18.05
C GLY A 106 -20.00 0.29 19.02
N ALA A 107 -20.53 1.50 18.87
CA ALA A 107 -20.19 2.62 19.76
C ALA A 107 -20.64 2.37 21.20
N LEU A 108 -21.80 1.72 21.39
CA LEU A 108 -22.34 1.35 22.71
C LEU A 108 -21.61 0.16 23.33
N GLU A 109 -21.25 -0.85 22.54
CA GLU A 109 -20.50 -2.02 23.01
C GLU A 109 -19.05 -1.69 23.40
N GLY A 110 -18.46 -0.70 22.72
CA GLY A 110 -17.06 -0.36 22.84
C GLY A 110 -16.16 -1.25 21.98
N SER A 111 -14.98 -0.72 21.61
CA SER A 111 -14.09 -1.36 20.62
C SER A 111 -13.58 -2.74 21.01
N HIS A 112 -13.50 -3.05 22.31
CA HIS A 112 -13.03 -4.34 22.83
C HIS A 112 -14.09 -5.45 22.72
N ARG A 113 -15.37 -5.13 22.94
CA ARG A 113 -16.46 -6.11 22.81
C ARG A 113 -16.81 -6.35 21.35
N SER A 114 -16.78 -5.29 20.54
CA SER A 114 -17.00 -5.41 19.10
C SER A 114 -15.87 -6.18 18.39
N SER A 115 -14.61 -6.10 18.86
CA SER A 115 -13.53 -6.90 18.28
C SER A 115 -13.65 -8.40 18.58
N ARG A 116 -14.42 -8.79 19.61
CA ARG A 116 -14.62 -10.17 20.10
C ARG A 116 -13.33 -10.90 20.50
N PHE A 117 -12.18 -10.22 20.49
CA PHE A 117 -10.91 -10.76 20.93
C PHE A 117 -10.76 -10.59 22.43
N VAL A 118 -10.53 -11.69 23.14
CA VAL A 118 -10.28 -11.68 24.58
C VAL A 118 -8.79 -11.40 24.84
N PRO A 119 -8.42 -10.29 25.49
CA PRO A 119 -7.03 -10.05 25.86
C PRO A 119 -6.62 -10.97 27.02
N ILE A 120 -5.51 -11.69 26.86
CA ILE A 120 -4.89 -12.47 27.93
C ILE A 120 -3.97 -11.53 28.71
N ASN A 121 -4.42 -11.08 29.88
CA ASN A 121 -3.61 -10.28 30.79
C ASN A 121 -2.58 -11.18 31.50
N SER A 122 -1.30 -10.98 31.20
CA SER A 122 -0.20 -11.59 31.97
C SER A 122 0.38 -10.54 32.91
N GLU A 123 -0.10 -10.54 34.15
CA GLU A 123 0.29 -9.60 35.22
C GLU A 123 1.74 -9.81 35.71
N LYS A 124 2.43 -10.88 35.31
CA LYS A 124 3.78 -11.19 35.82
C LYS A 124 4.86 -10.84 34.78
N ASP A 125 5.89 -10.11 35.24
CA ASP A 125 7.17 -9.76 34.57
C ASP A 125 7.24 -8.41 33.82
N ILE A 126 7.35 -7.29 34.53
CA ILE A 126 7.50 -5.95 33.94
C ILE A 126 8.90 -5.72 33.32
N ASP A 127 9.96 -6.33 33.84
CA ASP A 127 11.34 -6.09 33.36
C ASP A 127 11.79 -7.00 32.20
N LYS A 128 11.20 -8.20 32.04
CA LYS A 128 11.40 -9.03 30.84
C LYS A 128 10.55 -8.58 29.64
N LYS A 129 9.70 -7.55 29.80
CA LYS A 129 8.77 -7.04 28.76
C LYS A 129 9.45 -6.07 27.78
N LYS A 130 10.23 -5.09 28.26
CA LYS A 130 10.90 -4.09 27.38
C LYS A 130 11.91 -4.67 26.39
N LYS A 131 12.61 -5.76 26.76
CA LYS A 131 13.54 -6.47 25.86
C LYS A 131 12.78 -7.24 24.77
N LYS A 132 11.60 -7.80 25.11
CA LYS A 132 10.72 -8.49 24.16
C LYS A 132 10.08 -7.53 23.16
N ASP A 133 9.75 -6.31 23.56
CA ASP A 133 9.18 -5.29 22.66
C ASP A 133 10.15 -4.93 21.53
N LYS A 134 11.42 -4.66 21.87
CA LYS A 134 12.45 -4.40 20.85
C LYS A 134 12.62 -5.57 19.89
N ASP A 135 12.52 -6.80 20.38
CA ASP A 135 12.62 -8.00 19.56
C ASP A 135 11.40 -8.17 18.62
N VAL A 136 10.18 -7.80 19.07
CA VAL A 136 8.96 -7.85 18.23
C VAL A 136 9.03 -6.80 17.12
N VAL A 137 9.38 -5.55 17.44
CA VAL A 137 9.51 -4.47 16.44
C VAL A 137 10.61 -4.79 15.42
N LYS A 138 11.77 -5.26 15.89
CA LYS A 138 12.88 -5.61 15.01
C LYS A 138 12.48 -6.74 14.07
N LYS A 139 11.83 -7.78 14.61
CA LYS A 139 11.42 -8.95 13.83
C LYS A 139 10.27 -8.67 12.87
N SER A 140 9.32 -7.78 13.21
CA SER A 140 8.27 -7.34 12.27
C SER A 140 8.88 -6.61 11.07
N ASN A 141 9.84 -5.72 11.33
CA ASN A 141 10.52 -4.97 10.27
C ASN A 141 11.42 -5.86 9.41
N GLU A 142 12.18 -6.77 10.02
CA GLU A 142 13.01 -7.73 9.28
C GLU A 142 12.17 -8.60 8.33
N ARG A 143 10.97 -9.03 8.76
CA ARG A 143 10.05 -9.83 7.94
C ARG A 143 9.55 -9.06 6.72
N TRP A 144 9.08 -7.83 6.91
CA TRP A 144 8.67 -6.97 5.81
C TRP A 144 9.84 -6.67 4.86
N GLU A 145 11.01 -6.34 5.40
CA GLU A 145 12.21 -6.10 4.59
C GLU A 145 12.63 -7.35 3.80
N CYS A 146 12.47 -8.57 4.32
CA CYS A 146 12.73 -9.79 3.56
C CYS A 146 11.81 -9.94 2.34
N LEU A 147 10.53 -9.55 2.46
CA LEU A 147 9.60 -9.53 1.33
C LEU A 147 10.00 -8.47 0.31
N LEU A 148 10.38 -7.27 0.75
CA LEU A 148 10.84 -6.22 -0.16
C LEU A 148 12.17 -6.58 -0.85
N ARG A 149 13.07 -7.29 -0.16
CA ARG A 149 14.32 -7.83 -0.75
C ARG A 149 14.00 -8.82 -1.86
N PHE A 150 13.03 -9.70 -1.65
CA PHE A 150 12.58 -10.64 -2.67
C PHE A 150 12.15 -9.91 -3.93
N LEU A 151 11.38 -8.83 -3.78
CA LEU A 151 10.91 -8.03 -4.91
C LEU A 151 12.05 -7.27 -5.60
N ALA A 152 13.01 -6.73 -4.86
CA ALA A 152 14.11 -5.93 -5.41
C ALA A 152 15.16 -6.78 -6.15
N LEU A 153 15.55 -7.92 -5.59
CA LEU A 153 16.52 -8.85 -6.15
C LEU A 153 16.11 -10.29 -5.79
N PRO A 154 15.37 -10.98 -6.68
CA PRO A 154 15.04 -12.38 -6.49
C PRO A 154 16.34 -13.22 -6.44
N SER A 155 16.68 -13.74 -5.27
CA SER A 155 17.79 -14.68 -5.07
C SER A 155 17.28 -16.00 -4.52
N GLU A 156 18.00 -17.11 -4.76
CA GLU A 156 17.63 -18.44 -4.27
C GLU A 156 17.38 -18.47 -2.75
N SER A 157 18.19 -17.73 -1.99
CA SER A 157 18.04 -17.57 -0.54
C SER A 157 16.78 -16.81 -0.13
N THR A 158 16.31 -15.88 -0.97
CA THR A 158 15.12 -15.07 -0.67
C THR A 158 13.83 -15.77 -1.11
N VAL A 159 13.89 -16.55 -2.20
CA VAL A 159 12.77 -17.41 -2.65
C VAL A 159 12.34 -18.36 -1.54
N GLN A 160 13.28 -19.00 -0.84
CA GLN A 160 12.97 -19.96 0.25
C GLN A 160 12.26 -19.31 1.46
N ASN A 161 12.45 -18.01 1.68
CA ASN A 161 11.92 -17.31 2.84
C ASN A 161 10.50 -16.74 2.63
N VAL A 162 10.01 -16.71 1.39
CA VAL A 162 8.71 -16.16 1.02
C VAL A 162 7.73 -17.29 0.69
N SER A 163 6.48 -17.18 1.14
CA SER A 163 5.41 -18.16 0.88
C SER A 163 4.99 -18.18 -0.59
N SER A 164 4.48 -19.31 -1.08
CA SER A 164 3.95 -19.43 -2.45
C SER A 164 2.85 -18.40 -2.72
N THR A 165 1.89 -18.30 -1.79
CA THR A 165 0.79 -17.34 -1.83
C THR A 165 1.25 -15.88 -2.03
N THR A 166 2.30 -15.45 -1.32
CA THR A 166 2.86 -14.11 -1.49
C THR A 166 3.43 -13.93 -2.89
N ARG A 167 4.10 -14.94 -3.46
CA ARG A 167 4.61 -14.88 -4.84
C ARG A 167 3.45 -14.80 -5.83
N ASP A 168 2.37 -15.54 -5.60
CA ASP A 168 1.18 -15.51 -6.43
C ASP A 168 0.53 -14.12 -6.40
N VAL A 169 0.42 -13.50 -5.21
CA VAL A 169 -0.05 -12.11 -5.06
C VAL A 169 0.85 -11.13 -5.82
N LEU A 170 2.18 -11.22 -5.68
CA LEU A 170 3.12 -10.32 -6.35
C LEU A 170 3.08 -10.45 -7.88
N ASN A 171 2.94 -11.68 -8.39
CA ASN A 171 2.78 -11.95 -9.82
C ASN A 171 1.44 -11.42 -10.33
N HIS A 172 0.36 -11.65 -9.59
CA HIS A 172 -0.98 -11.20 -9.95
C HIS A 172 -1.13 -9.67 -9.91
N ALA A 173 -0.45 -9.02 -8.96
CA ALA A 173 -0.29 -7.56 -8.90
C ALA A 173 0.40 -6.99 -10.14
N GLY A 174 1.13 -7.84 -10.88
CA GLY A 174 2.08 -7.46 -11.90
C GLY A 174 3.26 -6.69 -11.30
N PHE A 175 3.66 -6.99 -10.06
CA PHE A 175 4.89 -6.43 -9.45
C PHE A 175 6.13 -7.19 -9.89
N THR A 176 5.97 -8.47 -10.17
CA THR A 176 7.00 -9.34 -10.75
C THR A 176 6.51 -9.89 -12.10
N SER A 177 7.41 -9.99 -13.06
CA SER A 177 7.22 -10.63 -14.36
C SER A 177 8.20 -11.78 -14.49
N GLY A 178 7.70 -12.97 -14.79
CA GLY A 178 8.52 -14.17 -14.93
C GLY A 178 7.80 -15.42 -14.45
N HIS A 179 8.23 -16.57 -14.93
CA HIS A 179 7.80 -17.88 -14.44
C HIS A 179 9.06 -18.68 -14.05
N GLY A 180 9.07 -19.25 -12.85
CA GLY A 180 10.19 -20.06 -12.37
C GLY A 180 11.29 -19.24 -11.67
N THR A 181 12.54 -19.41 -12.10
CA THR A 181 13.74 -18.81 -11.49
C THR A 181 14.07 -17.41 -12.00
N ASP A 182 13.61 -17.07 -13.21
CA ASP A 182 13.88 -15.79 -13.86
C ASP A 182 12.77 -14.80 -13.53
N ILE A 183 12.65 -14.48 -12.25
CA ILE A 183 11.70 -13.47 -11.77
C ILE A 183 12.37 -12.11 -11.95
N GLU A 184 11.75 -11.23 -12.73
CA GLU A 184 12.18 -9.85 -12.90
C GLU A 184 11.16 -8.90 -12.26
N ILE A 185 11.63 -7.75 -11.77
CA ILE A 185 10.74 -6.72 -11.22
C ILE A 185 10.11 -5.92 -12.36
N THR A 186 8.81 -5.61 -12.27
CA THR A 186 8.16 -4.74 -13.26
C THR A 186 8.28 -3.26 -12.89
N SER A 187 7.91 -2.38 -13.82
CA SER A 187 7.75 -0.94 -13.57
C SER A 187 6.83 -0.62 -12.38
N LYS A 188 5.73 -1.39 -12.23
CA LYS A 188 4.79 -1.26 -11.11
C LYS A 188 5.38 -1.77 -9.80
N GLY A 189 6.12 -2.89 -9.84
CA GLY A 189 6.83 -3.43 -8.67
C GLY A 189 7.88 -2.47 -8.15
N PHE A 190 8.63 -1.82 -9.04
CA PHE A 190 9.58 -0.78 -8.63
C PHE A 190 8.87 0.44 -8.06
N GLN A 191 7.77 0.90 -8.67
CA GLN A 191 6.95 1.98 -8.09
C GLN A 191 6.46 1.64 -6.69
N PHE A 192 6.06 0.40 -6.45
CA PHE A 192 5.65 -0.09 -5.15
C PHE A 192 6.79 0.02 -4.12
N LEU A 193 8.02 -0.35 -4.46
CA LEU A 193 9.20 -0.21 -3.58
C LEU A 193 9.46 1.25 -3.14
N LEU A 194 9.02 2.24 -3.93
CA LEU A 194 9.19 3.66 -3.63
C LEU A 194 8.10 4.25 -2.73
N LEU A 195 7.01 3.51 -2.48
CA LEU A 195 5.91 3.99 -1.64
C LEU A 195 6.33 4.04 -0.15
N SER A 196 5.60 4.82 0.66
CA SER A 196 5.76 4.79 2.12
C SER A 196 5.44 3.39 2.67
N PRO A 197 6.04 2.95 3.79
CA PRO A 197 5.80 1.61 4.35
C PRO A 197 4.31 1.29 4.54
N VAL A 198 3.52 2.28 5.01
CA VAL A 198 2.07 2.14 5.21
C VAL A 198 1.35 1.91 3.87
N LYS A 199 1.66 2.71 2.84
CA LYS A 199 1.11 2.56 1.48
C LYS A 199 1.51 1.24 0.84
N GLN A 200 2.74 0.76 1.07
CA GLN A 200 3.17 -0.55 0.57
C GLN A 200 2.31 -1.66 1.18
N ILE A 201 2.13 -1.65 2.51
CA ILE A 201 1.32 -2.66 3.19
C ILE A 201 -0.13 -2.61 2.70
N TRP A 202 -0.76 -1.42 2.65
CA TRP A 202 -2.12 -1.28 2.14
C TRP A 202 -2.26 -1.74 0.69
N SER A 203 -1.32 -1.37 -0.18
CA SER A 203 -1.36 -1.78 -1.59
C SER A 203 -1.24 -3.29 -1.73
N TYR A 204 -0.38 -3.93 -0.94
CA TYR A 204 -0.26 -5.38 -0.90
C TYR A 204 -1.56 -6.04 -0.39
N MET A 205 -2.14 -5.53 0.70
CA MET A 205 -3.37 -6.07 1.27
C MET A 205 -4.54 -5.96 0.29
N ILE A 206 -4.68 -4.83 -0.40
CA ILE A 206 -5.72 -4.64 -1.42
C ILE A 206 -5.56 -5.65 -2.56
N GLU A 207 -4.32 -5.89 -3.00
CA GLU A 207 -4.07 -6.83 -4.09
C GLU A 207 -4.33 -8.28 -3.68
N LEU A 208 -4.02 -8.65 -2.43
CA LEU A 208 -4.45 -9.92 -1.84
C LEU A 208 -5.97 -10.06 -1.87
N LEU A 209 -6.72 -9.04 -1.45
CA LEU A 209 -8.20 -9.09 -1.45
C LEU A 209 -8.77 -9.15 -2.89
N LYS A 210 -8.14 -8.48 -3.86
CA LYS A 210 -8.52 -8.56 -5.28
C LYS A 210 -8.27 -9.94 -5.87
N MET A 211 -7.16 -10.58 -5.53
CA MET A 211 -6.86 -11.96 -5.92
C MET A 211 -7.96 -12.90 -5.42
N GLU A 212 -8.34 -12.80 -4.14
CA GLU A 212 -9.42 -13.59 -3.54
C GLU A 212 -10.78 -13.36 -4.21
N THR A 213 -11.06 -12.11 -4.60
CA THR A 213 -12.32 -11.75 -5.30
C THR A 213 -12.38 -12.39 -6.69
N ARG A 214 -11.26 -12.42 -7.42
CA ARG A 214 -11.17 -13.03 -8.76
C ARG A 214 -11.32 -14.54 -8.72
N GLU A 215 -10.90 -15.17 -7.64
CA GLU A 215 -11.14 -16.59 -7.38
C GLU A 215 -12.57 -16.88 -6.89
N GLY A 216 -13.44 -15.87 -6.79
CA GLY A 216 -14.83 -16.02 -6.38
C GLY A 216 -15.01 -16.32 -4.88
N ARG A 217 -14.00 -16.01 -4.05
CA ARG A 217 -13.99 -16.28 -2.62
C ARG A 217 -14.54 -15.08 -1.84
N SER A 218 -15.20 -15.36 -0.70
CA SER A 218 -15.80 -14.34 0.17
C SER A 218 -14.73 -13.52 0.91
N VAL A 219 -14.51 -12.27 0.48
CA VAL A 219 -13.56 -11.33 1.10
C VAL A 219 -13.93 -10.97 2.54
N LYS A 220 -15.22 -11.13 2.91
CA LYS A 220 -15.76 -10.80 4.23
C LYS A 220 -15.02 -11.48 5.38
N GLU A 221 -14.68 -12.76 5.25
CA GLU A 221 -14.02 -13.51 6.33
C GLU A 221 -12.63 -12.95 6.67
N LEU A 222 -11.90 -12.49 5.64
CA LEU A 222 -10.56 -11.92 5.79
C LEU A 222 -10.61 -10.50 6.35
N LEU A 223 -11.54 -9.69 5.82
CA LEU A 223 -11.77 -8.34 6.31
C LEU A 223 -12.22 -8.37 7.77
N ASP A 224 -13.17 -9.22 8.14
CA ASP A 224 -13.63 -9.36 9.53
C ASP A 224 -12.46 -9.58 10.50
N VAL A 225 -11.54 -10.50 10.17
CA VAL A 225 -10.33 -10.73 10.99
C VAL A 225 -9.44 -9.48 11.06
N LEU A 226 -9.12 -8.87 9.91
CA LEU A 226 -8.28 -7.66 9.84
C LEU A 226 -8.87 -6.51 10.69
N LEU A 227 -10.17 -6.28 10.58
CA LEU A 227 -10.89 -5.21 11.24
C LEU A 227 -10.97 -5.41 12.74
N ARG A 228 -11.28 -6.63 13.18
CA ARG A 228 -11.27 -6.97 14.61
C ARG A 228 -9.89 -6.72 15.22
N MET A 229 -8.82 -7.07 14.51
CA MET A 229 -7.46 -6.77 14.98
C MET A 229 -7.15 -5.28 14.98
N ALA A 230 -7.62 -4.53 13.98
CA ALA A 230 -7.47 -3.07 13.94
C ALA A 230 -8.15 -2.36 15.13
N LEU A 231 -9.32 -2.84 15.54
CA LEU A 231 -10.04 -2.32 16.70
C LEU A 231 -9.30 -2.59 18.02
N CYS A 232 -8.59 -3.71 18.13
CA CYS A 232 -7.82 -4.08 19.32
C CYS A 232 -6.64 -3.14 19.61
N ILE A 233 -6.07 -2.48 18.59
CA ILE A 233 -4.91 -1.59 18.72
C ILE A 233 -5.18 -0.40 19.65
N HIS A 234 -6.44 0.03 19.74
CA HIS A 234 -6.84 1.24 20.48
C HIS A 234 -7.06 0.98 21.98
N SER A 235 -7.13 -0.30 22.39
CA SER A 235 -7.35 -0.70 23.78
C SER A 235 -6.02 -1.03 24.46
N GLU A 236 -5.24 0.02 24.72
CA GLU A 236 -3.89 -0.01 25.31
C GLU A 236 -2.84 -0.74 24.43
N PRO A 237 -1.89 0.01 23.83
CA PRO A 237 -1.04 -0.48 22.74
C PRO A 237 0.07 -1.44 23.17
N GLU A 238 0.22 -1.75 24.46
CA GLU A 238 1.40 -2.47 24.95
C GLU A 238 1.05 -3.88 25.46
N ASN A 239 1.56 -4.89 24.75
CA ASN A 239 1.81 -6.23 25.27
C ASN A 239 0.61 -7.11 25.63
N LYS A 240 -0.60 -6.82 25.12
CA LYS A 240 -1.72 -7.76 25.20
C LYS A 240 -1.55 -8.90 24.21
N LYS A 241 -1.70 -10.12 24.71
CA LYS A 241 -1.76 -11.33 23.90
C LYS A 241 -3.22 -11.57 23.55
N TYR A 242 -3.49 -11.89 22.30
CA TYR A 242 -4.82 -12.25 21.85
C TYR A 242 -4.83 -13.74 21.54
N GLU A 243 -5.84 -14.44 22.01
CA GLU A 243 -6.05 -15.85 21.68
C GLU A 243 -6.55 -15.98 20.24
N VAL A 244 -5.99 -16.96 19.52
CA VAL A 244 -6.55 -17.40 18.25
C VAL A 244 -7.78 -18.24 18.61
N ASP A 245 -8.95 -17.74 18.26
CA ASP A 245 -10.20 -18.42 18.59
C ASP A 245 -10.26 -19.76 17.85
N ASN A 246 -10.61 -20.83 18.58
CA ASN A 246 -10.77 -22.17 18.05
C ASN A 246 -11.97 -22.29 17.08
N SER A 247 -12.85 -21.27 17.03
CA SER A 247 -13.98 -21.19 16.10
C SER A 247 -13.61 -20.74 14.68
N TRP A 248 -12.34 -20.40 14.44
CA TRP A 248 -11.91 -19.84 13.15
C TRP A 248 -11.93 -20.85 12.01
N THR A 249 -12.34 -20.38 10.84
CA THR A 249 -12.29 -21.18 9.61
C THR A 249 -10.84 -21.41 9.20
N GLU A 250 -10.59 -22.49 8.45
CA GLU A 250 -9.25 -22.79 7.90
C GLU A 250 -8.68 -21.60 7.13
N ARG A 251 -9.53 -20.85 6.43
CA ARG A 251 -9.16 -19.63 5.71
C ARG A 251 -8.68 -18.50 6.62
N GLN A 252 -9.37 -18.26 7.74
CA GLN A 252 -8.95 -17.27 8.73
C GLN A 252 -7.60 -17.64 9.35
N CYS A 253 -7.39 -18.93 9.65
CA CYS A 253 -6.11 -19.45 10.14
C CYS A 253 -4.96 -19.28 9.12
N ASN A 254 -5.22 -19.55 7.84
CA ASN A 254 -4.25 -19.31 6.76
C ASN A 254 -3.94 -17.83 6.63
N PHE A 255 -4.95 -16.95 6.68
CA PHE A 255 -4.77 -15.50 6.64
C PHE A 255 -3.92 -14.97 7.80
N VAL A 256 -4.15 -15.45 9.02
CA VAL A 256 -3.32 -15.07 10.18
C VAL A 256 -1.88 -15.55 10.03
N THR A 257 -1.68 -16.73 9.41
CA THR A 257 -0.35 -17.19 9.04
C THR A 257 0.31 -16.26 8.03
N HIS A 258 -0.42 -15.78 7.02
CA HIS A 258 0.07 -14.77 6.08
C HIS A 258 0.40 -13.44 6.77
N LEU A 259 -0.47 -12.93 7.66
CA LEU A 259 -0.20 -11.70 8.41
C LEU A 259 1.05 -11.81 9.30
N ARG A 260 1.34 -13.00 9.82
CA ARG A 260 2.60 -13.30 10.52
C ARG A 260 3.80 -13.24 9.58
N GLU A 261 3.67 -13.73 8.36
CA GLU A 261 4.74 -13.69 7.34
C GLU A 261 5.06 -12.27 6.90
N LEU A 262 4.04 -11.42 6.74
CA LEU A 262 4.21 -9.99 6.45
C LEU A 262 4.83 -9.22 7.64
N GLY A 263 4.79 -9.80 8.84
CA GLY A 263 5.26 -9.14 10.07
C GLY A 263 4.23 -8.17 10.66
N LEU A 264 2.94 -8.29 10.31
CA LEU A 264 1.86 -7.52 10.94
C LEU A 264 1.44 -8.10 12.29
N ILE A 265 1.64 -9.41 12.47
CA ILE A 265 1.36 -10.14 13.69
C ILE A 265 2.60 -10.91 14.12
N PHE A 266 2.85 -10.98 15.43
CA PHE A 266 3.91 -11.80 15.97
C PHE A 266 3.35 -13.05 16.67
N ILE A 267 3.76 -14.22 16.20
CA ILE A 267 3.46 -15.53 16.82
C ILE A 267 4.79 -16.22 17.15
N ARG A 268 5.00 -16.50 18.44
CA ARG A 268 6.26 -17.08 18.95
C ARG A 268 6.41 -18.54 18.52
N LYS A 269 5.45 -19.41 18.85
CA LYS A 269 5.38 -20.80 18.37
C LYS A 269 4.05 -21.04 17.67
N ARG A 270 4.04 -21.84 16.59
CA ARG A 270 2.81 -22.15 15.84
C ARG A 270 1.71 -22.79 16.71
N LYS A 271 2.10 -23.50 17.77
CA LYS A 271 1.19 -24.18 18.72
C LYS A 271 0.82 -23.35 19.95
N ASP A 272 1.32 -22.11 20.06
CA ASP A 272 1.11 -21.30 21.27
C ASP A 272 -0.36 -20.81 21.38
N GLY A 273 -1.11 -20.77 20.28
CA GLY A 273 -2.52 -20.34 20.30
C GLY A 273 -2.73 -18.86 20.59
N PHE A 274 -1.67 -18.07 20.72
CA PHE A 274 -1.74 -16.62 20.96
C PHE A 274 -0.85 -15.82 20.01
N PHE A 275 -1.27 -14.59 19.75
CA PHE A 275 -0.53 -13.63 18.92
C PHE A 275 -0.39 -12.27 19.60
N TYR A 276 0.63 -11.52 19.18
CA TYR A 276 0.89 -10.14 19.58
C TYR A 276 0.70 -9.24 18.36
N LEU A 277 0.13 -8.06 18.59
CA LEU A 277 0.03 -7.02 17.57
C LEU A 277 1.42 -6.38 17.39
N THR A 278 1.79 -6.09 16.15
CA THR A 278 3.07 -5.41 15.85
C THR A 278 2.85 -3.91 15.63
N PRO A 279 3.89 -3.09 15.79
CA PRO A 279 3.81 -1.67 15.44
C PRO A 279 3.46 -1.42 13.98
N ASN A 280 3.81 -2.33 13.06
CA ASN A 280 3.47 -2.19 11.64
C ASN A 280 1.96 -2.24 11.40
N LEU A 281 1.24 -3.09 12.15
CA LEU A 281 -0.22 -3.09 12.13
C LEU A 281 -0.79 -1.85 12.83
N ALA A 282 -0.18 -1.40 13.93
CA ALA A 282 -0.57 -0.17 14.61
C ALA A 282 -0.48 1.05 13.68
N ASN A 283 0.67 1.22 13.01
CA ASN A 283 0.92 2.30 12.04
C ASN A 283 -0.02 2.21 10.83
N LEU A 284 -0.44 1.00 10.43
CA LEU A 284 -1.41 0.81 9.35
C LEU A 284 -2.80 1.36 9.70
N CYS A 285 -3.21 1.20 10.97
CA CYS A 285 -4.55 1.56 11.45
C CYS A 285 -4.62 2.96 12.07
N LEU A 286 -3.51 3.47 12.59
CA LEU A 286 -3.38 4.79 13.19
C LEU A 286 -2.76 5.73 12.14
N ALA A 287 -3.57 6.19 11.19
CA ALA A 287 -3.15 7.12 10.13
C ALA A 287 -2.67 8.51 10.62
N ASN A 288 -2.58 8.70 11.95
CA ASN A 288 -2.29 9.96 12.63
C ASN A 288 -0.92 10.00 13.33
N HIS A 289 -0.07 8.97 13.21
CA HIS A 289 1.30 9.10 13.68
C HIS A 289 2.12 9.80 12.61
N ASP A 290 2.47 11.06 12.89
CA ASP A 290 3.48 11.83 12.19
C ASP A 290 4.59 10.92 11.64
N ASP A 291 4.81 11.02 10.33
CA ASP A 291 5.93 10.45 9.56
C ASP A 291 7.34 10.81 10.14
N SER A 292 7.40 11.51 11.27
CA SER A 292 8.62 11.94 11.95
C SER A 292 9.38 10.79 12.61
N LEU A 293 8.70 9.72 13.04
CA LEU A 293 9.35 8.56 13.68
C LEU A 293 9.93 7.56 12.67
N THR A 294 9.54 7.63 11.39
CA THR A 294 9.92 6.69 10.33
C THR A 294 10.64 7.33 9.15
N LYS A 295 10.81 8.66 9.12
CA LYS A 295 11.83 9.32 8.29
C LYS A 295 13.20 8.89 8.79
N LYS A 296 13.64 7.70 8.38
CA LYS A 296 15.06 7.35 8.35
C LYS A 296 15.74 8.52 7.67
N SER A 297 16.57 9.24 8.42
CA SER A 297 17.40 10.34 7.90
C SER A 297 18.04 9.83 6.61
N GLY A 298 17.69 10.46 5.49
CA GLY A 298 18.17 10.01 4.20
C GLY A 298 19.70 9.92 4.24
N SER A 299 20.23 8.90 3.58
CA SER A 299 21.63 8.52 3.74
C SER A 299 22.37 8.56 2.42
N ILE A 300 21.73 9.07 1.35
CA ILE A 300 22.27 9.05 0.00
C ILE A 300 22.71 10.45 -0.39
N ILE A 301 23.96 10.57 -0.86
CA ILE A 301 24.54 11.78 -1.44
C ILE A 301 24.87 11.49 -2.90
N VAL A 302 24.48 12.39 -3.80
CA VAL A 302 24.74 12.28 -5.24
C VAL A 302 25.60 13.47 -5.67
N GLU A 303 26.73 13.19 -6.29
CA GLU A 303 27.68 14.21 -6.78
C GLU A 303 27.52 14.48 -8.29
N THR A 304 28.09 15.59 -8.75
CA THR A 304 28.08 16.02 -10.18
C THR A 304 28.86 15.09 -11.11
N ASN A 305 29.75 14.27 -10.57
CA ASN A 305 30.55 13.27 -11.29
C ASN A 305 29.82 11.90 -11.43
N PHE A 306 28.51 11.85 -11.18
CA PHE A 306 27.67 10.65 -11.20
C PHE A 306 27.98 9.60 -10.12
N ARG A 307 28.80 9.93 -9.13
CA ARG A 307 29.01 9.07 -7.95
C ARG A 307 27.86 9.22 -6.96
N VAL A 308 27.46 8.10 -6.40
CA VAL A 308 26.42 7.98 -5.39
C VAL A 308 27.01 7.34 -4.14
N TYR A 309 26.95 8.06 -3.03
CA TYR A 309 27.43 7.61 -1.72
C TYR A 309 26.22 7.29 -0.85
N ALA A 310 26.08 6.04 -0.43
CA ALA A 310 24.99 5.58 0.41
C ALA A 310 25.51 5.18 1.80
N TYR A 311 25.21 5.99 2.80
CA TYR A 311 25.53 5.79 4.22
C TYR A 311 24.49 4.93 4.91
N THR A 312 24.24 3.73 4.38
CA THR A 312 23.21 2.83 4.91
C THR A 312 23.74 1.42 5.04
N SER A 313 23.48 0.81 6.19
CA SER A 313 23.67 -0.62 6.44
C SER A 313 22.45 -1.44 6.00
N SER A 314 21.36 -0.79 5.59
CA SER A 314 20.17 -1.48 5.11
C SER A 314 20.44 -2.16 3.76
N SER A 315 20.45 -3.49 3.78
CA SER A 315 20.59 -4.29 2.57
C SER A 315 19.48 -4.05 1.54
N LEU A 316 18.27 -3.67 1.98
CA LEU A 316 17.16 -3.35 1.08
C LEU A 316 17.45 -2.08 0.26
N GLN A 317 17.85 -0.99 0.90
CA GLN A 317 18.17 0.25 0.19
C GLN A 317 19.32 0.05 -0.79
N LEU A 318 20.30 -0.78 -0.43
CA LEU A 318 21.42 -1.12 -1.30
C LEU A 318 21.01 -2.01 -2.48
N ALA A 319 20.08 -2.95 -2.27
CA ALA A 319 19.49 -3.73 -3.35
C ALA A 319 18.76 -2.84 -4.37
N ILE A 320 17.94 -1.89 -3.88
CA ILE A 320 17.25 -0.92 -4.73
C ILE A 320 18.26 -0.03 -5.47
N LEU A 321 19.30 0.45 -4.78
CA LEU A 321 20.33 1.28 -5.41
C LEU A 321 21.10 0.51 -6.50
N SER A 322 21.38 -0.77 -6.27
CA SER A 322 22.12 -1.61 -7.22
C SER A 322 21.36 -1.91 -8.51
N SER A 323 20.03 -1.71 -8.55
CA SER A 323 19.25 -1.97 -9.76
C SER A 323 19.50 -0.94 -10.88
N PHE A 324 19.90 0.28 -10.53
CA PHE A 324 20.16 1.36 -11.49
C PHE A 324 21.56 1.98 -11.39
N THR A 325 22.38 1.55 -10.43
CA THR A 325 23.80 1.98 -10.29
C THR A 325 24.76 0.80 -10.43
N CYS A 326 25.98 1.09 -10.87
CA CYS A 326 27.09 0.15 -10.76
C CYS A 326 27.75 0.32 -9.39
N MET A 327 27.58 -0.66 -8.49
CA MET A 327 28.21 -0.65 -7.17
C MET A 327 29.71 -0.94 -7.30
N THR A 328 30.57 -0.03 -6.83
CA THR A 328 32.03 -0.12 -6.97
C THR A 328 32.72 -0.56 -5.68
N TYR A 329 32.33 0.03 -4.55
CA TYR A 329 32.92 -0.25 -3.25
C TYR A 329 31.82 -0.45 -2.19
N ARG A 330 32.07 -1.38 -1.29
CA ARG A 330 31.22 -1.65 -0.13
C ARG A 330 32.08 -1.66 1.14
N PHE A 331 31.89 -0.63 1.97
CA PHE A 331 32.41 -0.54 3.33
C PHE A 331 31.33 -0.96 4.34
N HIS A 332 31.65 -0.92 5.64
CA HIS A 332 30.72 -1.35 6.70
C HIS A 332 29.45 -0.48 6.75
N ASP A 333 29.60 0.84 6.73
CA ASP A 333 28.51 1.81 6.83
C ASP A 333 28.38 2.74 5.62
N MET A 334 29.13 2.46 4.55
CA MET A 334 29.11 3.26 3.32
C MET A 334 29.23 2.34 2.12
N SER A 335 28.39 2.56 1.10
CA SER A 335 28.56 1.94 -0.21
C SER A 335 28.66 3.03 -1.28
N VAL A 336 29.54 2.81 -2.25
CA VAL A 336 29.81 3.75 -3.34
C VAL A 336 29.35 3.13 -4.65
N GLY A 337 28.44 3.80 -5.34
CA GLY A 337 27.94 3.45 -6.66
C GLY A 337 28.26 4.53 -7.69
N ILE A 338 28.23 4.17 -8.96
CA ILE A 338 28.35 5.10 -10.09
C ILE A 338 27.13 4.93 -10.99
N LEU A 339 26.49 6.04 -11.34
CA LEU A 339 25.44 6.08 -12.35
C LEU A 339 26.08 6.11 -13.74
N THR A 340 26.06 4.99 -14.45
CA THR A 340 26.54 4.90 -15.83
C THR A 340 25.38 4.82 -16.80
N ARG A 341 25.64 5.18 -18.07
CA ARG A 341 24.64 5.03 -19.14
C ARG A 341 24.12 3.59 -19.22
N ASP A 342 25.01 2.61 -19.10
CA ASP A 342 24.65 1.20 -19.20
C ASP A 342 23.84 0.72 -17.99
N SER A 343 24.15 1.18 -16.77
CA SER A 343 23.40 0.79 -15.57
C SER A 343 21.97 1.35 -15.61
N VAL A 344 21.82 2.62 -15.99
CA VAL A 344 20.49 3.23 -16.13
C VAL A 344 19.73 2.62 -17.30
N ARG A 345 20.38 2.34 -18.43
CA ARG A 345 19.73 1.69 -19.58
C ARG A 345 19.21 0.29 -19.23
N LYS A 346 19.93 -0.49 -18.44
CA LYS A 346 19.46 -1.78 -17.92
C LYS A 346 18.23 -1.61 -17.03
N ALA A 347 18.26 -0.66 -16.10
CA ALA A 347 17.10 -0.36 -15.25
C ALA A 347 15.87 0.06 -16.08
N LEU A 348 16.08 0.91 -17.10
CA LEU A 348 15.04 1.32 -18.04
C LEU A 348 14.47 0.12 -18.81
N GLN A 349 15.29 -0.85 -19.24
CA GLN A 349 14.85 -2.07 -19.93
C GLN A 349 13.87 -2.89 -19.10
N VAL A 350 14.14 -3.03 -17.80
CA VAL A 350 13.27 -3.67 -16.80
C VAL A 350 11.97 -2.88 -16.56
N GLY A 351 11.91 -1.62 -17.01
CA GLY A 351 10.72 -0.77 -16.94
C GLY A 351 10.77 0.26 -15.80
N ILE A 352 11.91 0.43 -15.14
CA ILE A 352 12.11 1.49 -14.15
C ILE A 352 12.22 2.82 -14.91
N THR A 353 11.42 3.83 -14.59
CA THR A 353 11.42 5.14 -15.29
C THR A 353 12.45 6.11 -14.70
N ALA A 354 12.92 7.11 -15.47
CA ALA A 354 13.86 8.12 -14.96
C ALA A 354 13.28 8.88 -13.76
N ASN A 355 11.99 9.24 -13.83
CA ASN A 355 11.32 9.95 -12.74
C ASN A 355 11.25 9.13 -11.45
N GLN A 356 11.10 7.80 -11.55
CA GLN A 356 11.14 6.92 -10.37
C GLN A 356 12.54 6.87 -9.74
N ILE A 357 13.60 6.78 -10.55
CA ILE A 357 14.99 6.82 -10.06
C ILE A 357 15.26 8.15 -9.34
N ILE A 358 14.88 9.26 -9.96
CA ILE A 358 15.06 10.60 -9.39
C ILE A 358 14.25 10.75 -8.10
N SER A 359 13.00 10.27 -8.08
CA SER A 359 12.14 10.31 -6.89
C SER A 359 12.75 9.52 -5.72
N PHE A 360 13.30 8.34 -5.99
CA PHE A 360 13.99 7.52 -4.99
C PHE A 360 15.19 8.25 -4.38
N LEU A 361 16.04 8.82 -5.23
CA LEU A 361 17.23 9.56 -4.80
C LEU A 361 16.84 10.80 -3.97
N LYS A 362 15.74 11.50 -4.34
CA LYS A 362 15.25 12.67 -3.58
C LYS A 362 14.72 12.27 -2.21
N THR A 363 13.94 11.19 -2.15
CA THR A 363 13.29 10.73 -0.91
C THR A 363 14.30 10.23 0.11
N ASN A 364 15.40 9.62 -0.36
CA ASN A 364 16.45 9.06 0.51
C ASN A 364 17.70 9.96 0.61
N CYS A 365 17.58 11.23 0.23
CA CYS A 365 18.69 12.18 0.18
C CYS A 365 19.16 12.58 1.59
N HIS A 366 20.45 12.80 1.78
CA HIS A 366 21.01 13.26 3.06
C HIS A 366 20.38 14.58 3.52
N PRO A 367 20.07 14.79 4.82
CA PRO A 367 19.45 16.01 5.32
C PRO A 367 20.25 17.28 4.97
N GLU A 368 21.58 17.21 4.93
CA GLU A 368 22.40 18.36 4.49
C GLU A 368 22.15 18.70 3.01
N SER A 369 22.01 17.68 2.16
CA SER A 369 21.67 17.89 0.75
C SER A 369 20.23 18.41 0.59
N LEU A 370 19.30 17.97 1.43
CA LEU A 370 17.93 18.51 1.49
C LEU A 370 17.86 19.97 1.95
N SER A 371 18.83 20.42 2.76
CA SER A 371 18.93 21.82 3.18
C SER A 371 19.36 22.75 2.04
N THR A 372 19.98 22.19 1.00
CA THR A 372 20.30 22.90 -0.24
C THR A 372 19.05 22.98 -1.12
N SER A 373 18.86 24.09 -1.84
CA SER A 373 17.69 24.31 -2.71
C SER A 373 17.45 23.22 -3.76
N LEU A 374 18.49 22.46 -4.11
CA LEU A 374 18.45 21.33 -5.04
C LEU A 374 19.10 20.09 -4.40
N PRO A 375 18.31 19.11 -3.89
CA PRO A 375 18.84 17.91 -3.23
C PRO A 375 19.67 17.00 -4.12
N ILE A 376 19.47 17.06 -5.44
CA ILE A 376 20.22 16.32 -6.44
C ILE A 376 20.73 17.33 -7.47
N PRO A 377 22.00 17.23 -7.91
CA PRO A 377 22.51 18.06 -8.99
C PRO A 377 21.67 17.95 -10.26
N ILE A 378 21.28 19.10 -10.83
CA ILE A 378 20.45 19.19 -12.04
C ILE A 378 21.06 18.40 -13.21
N THR A 379 22.39 18.46 -13.35
CA THR A 379 23.13 17.73 -14.38
C THR A 379 22.87 16.24 -14.33
N VAL A 380 22.80 15.65 -13.14
CA VAL A 380 22.52 14.22 -12.96
C VAL A 380 21.06 13.91 -13.29
N SER A 381 20.11 14.70 -12.79
CA SER A 381 18.69 14.46 -13.07
C SER A 381 18.35 14.58 -14.55
N ASP A 382 18.93 15.55 -15.25
CA ASP A 382 18.70 15.76 -16.67
C ASP A 382 19.37 14.67 -17.50
N GLN A 383 20.58 14.24 -17.12
CA GLN A 383 21.26 13.16 -17.81
C GLN A 383 20.47 11.83 -17.73
N ILE A 384 19.87 11.50 -16.58
CA ILE A 384 19.03 10.30 -16.44
C ILE A 384 17.81 10.38 -17.37
N ARG A 385 17.19 11.56 -17.51
CA ARG A 385 16.07 11.78 -18.43
C ARG A 385 16.49 11.66 -19.88
N LEU A 386 17.63 12.25 -20.26
CA LEU A 386 18.19 12.11 -21.61
C LEU A 386 18.45 10.65 -21.97
N TRP A 387 18.97 9.85 -21.04
CA TRP A 387 19.14 8.40 -21.25
C TRP A 387 17.82 7.65 -21.44
N GLU A 388 16.72 8.10 -20.84
CA GLU A 388 15.38 7.56 -21.12
C GLU A 388 14.88 7.98 -22.50
N ASP A 389 15.04 9.24 -22.87
CA ASP A 389 14.59 9.78 -24.17
C ASP A 389 15.37 9.17 -25.34
N GLU A 390 16.64 8.78 -25.13
CA GLU A 390 17.42 8.01 -26.11
C GLU A 390 16.70 6.71 -26.55
N ARG A 391 15.91 6.09 -25.68
CA ARG A 391 15.14 4.89 -26.00
C ARG A 391 13.84 5.20 -26.74
N LYS A 392 13.24 6.36 -26.48
CA LYS A 392 11.94 6.78 -27.05
C LYS A 392 12.06 7.46 -28.42
N ARG A 393 13.24 7.41 -29.06
CA ARG A 393 13.49 8.03 -30.37
C ARG A 393 12.71 7.40 -31.52
N LEU A 394 12.35 6.12 -31.41
CA LEU A 394 11.64 5.38 -32.45
C LEU A 394 10.23 5.04 -31.98
N ILE A 395 9.25 5.40 -32.79
CA ILE A 395 7.84 5.00 -32.58
C ILE A 395 7.62 3.79 -33.48
N TYR A 396 7.31 2.65 -32.87
CA TYR A 396 6.95 1.45 -33.60
C TYR A 396 5.44 1.49 -33.87
N GLN A 397 5.06 1.44 -35.14
CA GLN A 397 3.67 1.31 -35.57
C GLN A 397 3.57 0.13 -36.52
N GLU A 398 2.65 -0.78 -36.25
CA GLU A 398 2.31 -1.84 -37.20
C GLU A 398 1.54 -1.21 -38.37
N ALA A 399 2.04 -1.39 -39.58
CA ALA A 399 1.45 -0.82 -40.78
C ALA A 399 1.55 -1.80 -41.94
N ALA A 400 0.51 -1.82 -42.76
CA ALA A 400 0.54 -2.51 -44.04
C ALA A 400 0.84 -1.50 -45.15
N LEU A 401 1.86 -1.80 -45.95
CA LEU A 401 2.17 -1.02 -47.16
C LEU A 401 1.43 -1.62 -48.34
N TYR A 402 0.41 -0.92 -48.84
CA TYR A 402 -0.23 -1.28 -50.10
C TYR A 402 0.56 -0.67 -51.26
N SER A 403 1.07 -1.54 -52.13
CA SER A 403 1.72 -1.16 -53.39
C SER A 403 1.16 -1.99 -54.55
N SER A 404 1.36 -1.54 -55.79
CA SER A 404 0.92 -2.20 -57.03
C SER A 404 -0.57 -2.07 -57.35
N PHE A 405 -1.08 -0.83 -57.44
CA PHE A 405 -2.42 -0.57 -57.96
C PHE A 405 -2.45 -0.67 -59.49
N GLU A 406 -3.45 -1.36 -60.05
CA GLU A 406 -3.58 -1.61 -61.51
C GLU A 406 -3.86 -0.35 -62.36
N SER A 407 -4.24 0.78 -61.75
CA SER A 407 -4.61 2.01 -62.46
C SER A 407 -3.70 3.18 -62.09
N GLU A 408 -3.16 3.89 -63.08
CA GLU A 408 -2.36 5.11 -62.90
C GLU A 408 -3.13 6.24 -62.19
N LYS A 409 -4.48 6.28 -62.28
CA LYS A 409 -5.31 7.25 -61.53
C LYS A 409 -5.30 7.01 -60.03
N VAL A 410 -5.01 5.78 -59.60
CA VAL A 410 -4.91 5.37 -58.18
C VAL A 410 -3.43 5.26 -57.74
N SER A 411 -2.49 5.22 -58.69
CA SER A 411 -1.04 5.08 -58.47
C SER A 411 -0.42 6.20 -57.62
N TRP A 412 -0.99 7.41 -57.64
CA TRP A 412 -0.54 8.52 -56.79
C TRP A 412 -0.90 8.36 -55.31
N ILE A 413 -1.74 7.39 -54.97
CA ILE A 413 -2.26 7.21 -53.61
C ILE A 413 -1.54 6.06 -52.93
N LYS A 414 -0.36 6.34 -52.38
CA LYS A 414 0.29 5.45 -51.40
C LYS A 414 -0.45 5.59 -50.06
N TYR A 415 -1.38 4.67 -49.77
CA TYR A 415 -1.97 4.57 -48.45
C TYR A 415 -1.05 3.76 -47.52
N ILE A 416 -0.62 4.39 -46.43
CA ILE A 416 -0.13 3.69 -45.24
C ILE A 416 -1.35 3.50 -44.36
N CYS A 417 -1.90 2.29 -44.32
CA CYS A 417 -2.91 1.96 -43.31
C CYS A 417 -2.17 1.57 -42.03
N ILE A 418 -2.36 2.37 -40.98
CA ILE A 418 -2.03 2.00 -39.61
C ILE A 418 -3.06 0.96 -39.20
N ILE A 419 -2.58 -0.22 -38.78
CA ILE A 419 -3.43 -1.35 -38.38
C ILE A 419 -4.04 -1.08 -36.99
#